data_AF-A0A7S4PH18-F1
#
_entry.id   AF-A0A7S4PH18-F1
#
_cell.length_a   1.000
_cell.length_b   1.000
_cell.length_c   1.000
_cell.angle_alpha   90.00
_cell.angle_beta   90.00
_cell.angle_gamma   90.00
#
_symmetry.space_group_name_H-M   'P 1'
#
loop_
_entity.id
_entity.type
_entity.pdbx_description
1 polymer ?
#
loop_
_entity_poly.entity_id
_entity_poly.type
_entity_poly.pdbx_seq_one_letter_code
_entity_poly.pdbx_strand_id
1 'polypeptide(L)'
;SRPILEASPSWYRWTIRYSPGSTLTNLEVSLLCVGPASVFFLWFVTAGLFVLVSKMSKLHTVIYKFLLLFGIACVSDWFLTFIVDVASSAFSQCIPNGFADSSLLSRQQLKALSDVCNSEIYRIWYHFRLREGDGSVAPVIIFIVYMGLTSIETVMYYTYILNFHEDGRILDLYRRLIAKEGTLFCPLDVEVSPAELMTILQKSRRWRGKDGARRNLVVTEI
;
A
#
# COMPACT_ATOMS: atom_id res chain seq x y z
N SER A 1 -48.69 51.27 -3.42
CA SER A 1 -47.58 50.34 -3.70
C SER A 1 -46.36 51.15 -4.09
N ARG A 2 -45.31 51.20 -3.26
CA ARG A 2 -44.06 51.88 -3.62
C ARG A 2 -43.16 50.89 -4.37
N PRO A 3 -42.53 51.27 -5.50
CA PRO A 3 -41.61 50.39 -6.19
C PRO A 3 -40.29 50.30 -5.40
N ILE A 4 -39.79 49.07 -5.21
CA ILE A 4 -38.49 48.80 -4.62
C ILE A 4 -37.46 49.03 -5.73
N LEU A 5 -36.64 50.07 -5.62
CA LEU A 5 -35.70 50.50 -6.67
C LEU A 5 -34.23 50.17 -6.40
N GLU A 6 -33.90 49.37 -5.38
CA GLU A 6 -32.50 49.00 -5.14
C GLU A 6 -32.39 47.51 -4.77
N ALA A 7 -31.98 46.71 -5.74
CA ALA A 7 -31.49 45.36 -5.50
C ALA A 7 -29.98 45.45 -5.21
N SER A 8 -29.60 45.44 -3.93
CA SER A 8 -28.19 45.31 -3.54
C SER A 8 -27.81 43.82 -3.57
N PRO A 9 -26.80 43.40 -4.37
CA PRO A 9 -26.33 42.03 -4.35
C PRO A 9 -25.58 41.77 -3.05
N SER A 10 -26.24 41.13 -2.08
CA SER A 10 -25.59 40.59 -0.89
C SER A 10 -25.12 39.17 -1.17
N TRP A 11 -23.81 38.94 -1.07
CA TRP A 11 -23.24 37.62 -1.22
C TRP A 11 -23.58 36.76 0.00
N TYR A 12 -24.56 35.88 -0.13
CA TYR A 12 -24.83 34.89 0.89
C TYR A 12 -23.80 33.77 0.80
N ARG A 13 -22.92 33.68 1.80
CA ARG A 13 -22.05 32.52 1.99
C ARG A 13 -22.87 31.42 2.67
N TRP A 14 -23.41 30.51 1.87
CA TRP A 14 -24.06 29.30 2.37
C TRP A 14 -22.97 28.29 2.76
N THR A 15 -22.84 28.02 4.06
CA THR A 15 -22.05 26.88 4.54
C THR A 15 -23.01 25.72 4.74
N ILE A 16 -22.95 24.73 3.85
CA ILE A 16 -23.73 23.51 3.98
C ILE A 16 -23.15 22.75 5.19
N ARG A 17 -23.78 22.91 6.35
CA ARG A 17 -23.46 22.13 7.54
C ARG A 17 -24.24 20.83 7.47
N TYR A 18 -23.54 19.73 7.22
CA TYR A 18 -24.12 18.40 7.35
C TYR A 18 -24.64 18.20 8.77
N SER A 19 -25.94 17.93 8.89
CA SER A 19 -26.56 17.55 10.16
C SER A 19 -26.08 16.14 10.53
N PRO A 20 -25.55 15.90 11.74
CA PRO A 20 -25.00 14.61 12.11
C PRO A 20 -26.15 13.63 12.41
N GLY A 21 -26.75 13.08 11.36
CA GLY A 21 -27.54 11.87 11.43
C GLY A 21 -26.62 10.67 11.68
N SER A 22 -27.15 9.62 12.30
CA SER A 22 -26.46 8.37 12.65
C SER A 22 -25.76 7.65 11.49
N THR A 23 -25.98 8.05 10.24
CA THR A 23 -25.40 7.50 9.02
C THR A 23 -23.97 7.96 8.69
N LEU A 24 -23.43 8.94 9.43
CA LEU A 24 -22.13 9.56 9.13
C LEU A 24 -20.90 8.69 9.52
N THR A 25 -21.02 7.80 10.51
CA THR A 25 -19.90 6.95 10.99
C THR A 25 -19.36 6.04 9.90
N ASN A 26 -20.24 5.40 9.13
CA ASN A 26 -19.83 4.48 8.05
C ASN A 26 -19.10 5.24 6.94
N LEU A 27 -19.52 6.48 6.64
CA LEU A 27 -18.88 7.30 5.62
C LEU A 27 -17.52 7.80 6.07
N GLU A 28 -17.38 8.20 7.34
CA GLU A 28 -16.09 8.63 7.89
C GLU A 28 -15.06 7.50 7.94
N VAL A 29 -15.48 6.30 8.37
CA VAL A 29 -14.63 5.09 8.35
C VAL A 29 -14.35 4.67 6.90
N SER A 30 -15.31 4.79 5.99
CA SER A 30 -15.06 4.50 4.57
C SER A 30 -14.02 5.45 3.97
N LEU A 31 -14.03 6.74 4.34
CA LEU A 31 -13.02 7.68 3.86
C LEU A 31 -11.61 7.27 4.32
N LEU A 32 -11.49 6.80 5.57
CA LEU A 32 -10.24 6.27 6.11
C LEU A 32 -9.67 5.13 5.26
N CYS A 33 -10.53 4.25 4.74
CA CYS A 33 -10.13 3.14 3.90
C CYS A 33 -9.78 3.56 2.47
N VAL A 34 -10.46 4.59 1.93
CA VAL A 34 -10.35 4.97 0.50
C VAL A 34 -8.94 5.43 0.13
N GLY A 35 -8.25 6.16 1.01
CA GLY A 35 -6.89 6.64 0.77
C GLY A 35 -5.91 5.50 0.45
N PRO A 36 -5.55 4.65 1.43
CA PRO A 36 -4.61 3.55 1.21
C PRO A 36 -5.07 2.57 0.14
N ALA A 37 -6.38 2.22 0.14
CA ALA A 37 -6.92 1.27 -0.82
C ALA A 37 -6.82 1.78 -2.27
N SER A 38 -6.95 3.09 -2.50
CA SER A 38 -6.83 3.68 -3.85
C SER A 38 -5.40 3.61 -4.39
N VAL A 39 -4.41 3.86 -3.54
CA VAL A 39 -2.99 3.79 -3.91
C VAL A 39 -2.60 2.34 -4.18
N PHE A 40 -3.04 1.40 -3.33
CA PHE A 40 -2.81 -0.03 -3.55
C PHE A 40 -3.52 -0.55 -4.80
N PHE A 41 -4.74 -0.10 -5.08
CA PHE A 41 -5.47 -0.45 -6.30
C PHE A 41 -4.72 0.02 -7.56
N LEU A 42 -4.16 1.23 -7.54
CA LEU A 42 -3.35 1.74 -8.64
C LEU A 42 -2.08 0.90 -8.84
N TRP A 43 -1.41 0.49 -7.76
CA TRP A 43 -0.31 -0.45 -7.83
C TRP A 43 -0.74 -1.80 -8.44
N PHE A 44 -1.88 -2.34 -8.01
CA PHE A 44 -2.38 -3.62 -8.52
C PHE A 44 -2.69 -3.58 -10.02
N VAL A 45 -3.35 -2.50 -10.48
CA VAL A 45 -3.66 -2.31 -11.91
C VAL A 45 -2.40 -2.17 -12.74
N THR A 46 -1.43 -1.35 -12.29
CA THR A 46 -0.16 -1.17 -13.01
C THR A 46 0.66 -2.45 -13.07
N ALA A 47 0.69 -3.23 -11.98
CA ALA A 47 1.32 -4.55 -11.94
C ALA A 47 0.65 -5.53 -12.92
N GLY A 48 -0.69 -5.59 -12.95
CA GLY A 48 -1.45 -6.45 -13.86
C GLY A 48 -1.25 -6.09 -15.33
N LEU A 49 -1.35 -4.80 -15.68
CA LEU A 49 -1.08 -4.31 -17.04
C LEU A 49 0.33 -4.66 -17.49
N PHE A 50 1.31 -4.51 -16.61
CA PHE A 50 2.68 -4.83 -16.94
C PHE A 50 2.90 -6.33 -17.18
N VAL A 51 2.28 -7.22 -16.40
CA VAL A 51 2.32 -8.67 -16.67
C VAL A 51 1.73 -9.02 -18.05
N LEU A 52 0.74 -8.27 -18.53
CA LEU A 52 0.16 -8.47 -19.86
C LEU A 52 1.12 -7.99 -20.97
N VAL A 53 1.82 -6.88 -20.76
CA VAL A 53 2.69 -6.22 -21.74
C VAL A 53 4.13 -6.78 -21.73
N SER A 54 4.58 -7.37 -20.63
CA SER A 54 5.96 -7.80 -20.38
C SER A 54 6.49 -8.85 -21.36
N LYS A 55 5.62 -9.46 -22.18
CA LYS A 55 6.00 -10.36 -23.28
C LYS A 55 6.82 -9.70 -24.41
N MET A 56 7.01 -8.37 -24.42
CA MET A 56 7.50 -7.66 -25.62
C MET A 56 8.73 -6.74 -25.50
N SER A 57 9.45 -6.59 -24.36
CA SER A 57 10.63 -5.69 -24.39
C SER A 57 11.70 -5.86 -23.30
N LYS A 58 12.93 -5.40 -23.61
CA LYS A 58 14.10 -5.29 -22.71
C LYS A 58 13.94 -4.31 -21.53
N LEU A 59 12.86 -3.52 -21.51
CA LEU A 59 12.53 -2.56 -20.44
C LEU A 59 12.02 -3.26 -19.16
N HIS A 60 11.85 -4.59 -19.25
CA HIS A 60 11.42 -5.52 -18.21
C HIS A 60 12.04 -5.22 -16.83
N THR A 61 13.37 -5.25 -16.72
CA THR A 61 14.07 -5.24 -15.42
C THR A 61 13.90 -3.95 -14.62
N VAL A 62 13.81 -2.79 -15.27
CA VAL A 62 13.64 -1.51 -14.55
C VAL A 62 12.25 -1.42 -13.96
N ILE A 63 11.23 -1.85 -14.72
CA ILE A 63 9.84 -1.79 -14.27
C ILE A 63 9.58 -2.78 -13.13
N TYR A 64 10.11 -4.00 -13.15
CA TYR A 64 9.94 -4.92 -12.00
C TYR A 64 10.51 -4.34 -10.70
N LYS A 65 11.67 -3.66 -10.77
CA LYS A 65 12.26 -3.01 -9.59
C LYS A 65 11.39 -1.86 -9.10
N PHE A 66 10.87 -1.05 -10.01
CA PHE A 66 9.95 0.03 -9.67
C PHE A 66 8.65 -0.51 -9.04
N LEU A 67 8.01 -1.51 -9.65
CA LEU A 67 6.80 -2.14 -9.13
C LEU A 67 7.03 -2.80 -7.76
N LEU A 68 8.20 -3.41 -7.55
CA LEU A 68 8.57 -3.98 -6.27
C LEU A 68 8.63 -2.89 -5.19
N LEU A 69 9.37 -1.80 -5.44
CA LEU A 69 9.50 -0.68 -4.49
C LEU A 69 8.18 0.05 -4.26
N PHE A 70 7.42 0.27 -5.32
CA PHE A 70 6.10 0.91 -5.23
C PHE A 70 5.13 0.06 -4.41
N GLY A 71 5.18 -1.27 -4.55
CA GLY A 71 4.36 -2.18 -3.73
C GLY A 71 4.73 -2.15 -2.24
N ILE A 72 6.04 -2.10 -1.92
CA ILE A 72 6.51 -1.92 -0.53
C ILE A 72 5.99 -0.58 0.02
N ALA A 73 6.08 0.49 -0.78
CA ALA A 73 5.59 1.81 -0.37
C ALA A 73 4.07 1.80 -0.12
N CYS A 74 3.28 1.12 -0.95
CA CYS A 74 1.83 1.01 -0.76
C CYS A 74 1.48 0.28 0.54
N VAL A 75 2.08 -0.89 0.80
CA VAL A 75 1.84 -1.66 2.03
C VAL A 75 2.28 -0.89 3.28
N SER A 76 3.30 -0.04 3.14
CA SER A 76 3.84 0.77 4.25
C SER A 76 3.14 2.13 4.40
N ASP A 77 2.22 2.48 3.51
CA ASP A 77 1.64 3.83 3.39
C ASP A 77 0.97 4.29 4.70
N TRP A 78 0.15 3.42 5.30
CA TRP A 78 -0.49 3.69 6.58
C TRP A 78 0.53 4.03 7.68
N PHE A 79 1.61 3.26 7.79
CA PHE A 79 2.64 3.52 8.80
C PHE A 79 3.30 4.88 8.58
N LEU A 80 3.57 5.25 7.32
CA LEU A 80 4.16 6.54 6.97
C LEU A 80 3.21 7.69 7.30
N THR A 81 1.94 7.59 6.92
CA THR A 81 0.92 8.61 7.25
C THR A 81 0.76 8.77 8.75
N PHE A 82 0.70 7.66 9.51
CA PHE A 82 0.63 7.72 10.96
C PHE A 82 1.85 8.40 11.59
N ILE A 83 3.06 8.07 11.13
CA ILE A 83 4.30 8.70 11.60
C ILE A 83 4.29 10.19 11.29
N VAL A 84 3.90 10.59 10.08
CA VAL A 84 3.82 12.00 9.67
C VAL A 84 2.82 12.75 10.52
N ASP A 85 1.65 12.17 10.79
CA ASP A 85 0.63 12.79 11.61
C ASP A 85 1.08 12.96 13.06
N VAL A 86 1.69 11.94 13.67
CA VAL A 86 2.22 12.03 15.04
C VAL A 86 3.43 12.96 15.14
N ALA A 87 4.31 12.96 14.15
CA ALA A 87 5.49 13.83 14.11
C ALA A 87 5.14 15.29 13.78
N SER A 88 3.94 15.54 13.23
CA SER A 88 3.49 16.88 12.94
C SER A 88 3.35 17.69 14.24
N SER A 89 3.78 18.95 14.22
CA SER A 89 3.49 19.90 15.31
C SER A 89 1.99 20.15 15.48
N ALA A 90 1.18 19.73 14.51
CA ALA A 90 -0.27 19.73 14.60
C ALA A 90 -0.80 18.68 15.59
N PHE A 91 -0.06 17.59 15.86
CA PHE A 91 -0.50 16.55 16.80
C PHE A 91 -0.74 17.11 18.20
N SER A 92 0.20 17.91 18.72
CA SER A 92 0.06 18.53 20.04
C SER A 92 -0.95 19.68 20.08
N GLN A 93 -1.32 20.25 18.94
CA GLN A 93 -2.37 21.28 18.86
C GLN A 93 -3.75 20.66 18.74
N CYS A 94 -3.87 19.61 17.93
CA CYS A 94 -5.11 18.91 17.63
C CYS A 94 -5.47 17.86 18.68
N ILE A 95 -4.50 17.35 19.44
CA ILE A 95 -4.70 16.40 20.54
C ILE A 95 -3.77 16.78 21.71
N PRO A 96 -4.07 17.88 22.43
CA PRO A 96 -3.13 18.47 23.40
C PRO A 96 -2.74 17.55 24.56
N ASN A 97 -3.65 16.65 24.98
CA ASN A 97 -3.39 15.69 26.06
C ASN A 97 -3.39 14.23 25.58
N GLY A 98 -3.17 14.00 24.28
CA GLY A 98 -3.22 12.67 23.67
C GLY A 98 -4.64 12.09 23.57
N PHE A 99 -4.74 10.88 23.02
CA PHE A 99 -6.04 10.26 22.70
C PHE A 99 -6.94 10.00 23.93
N ALA A 100 -6.34 9.97 25.12
CA ALA A 100 -7.02 9.79 26.41
C ALA A 100 -7.39 11.12 27.10
N ASP A 101 -7.38 12.23 26.37
CA ASP A 101 -7.70 13.55 26.93
C ASP A 101 -9.05 13.52 27.66
N SER A 102 -9.14 13.98 28.91
CA SER A 102 -10.38 14.12 29.66
C SER A 102 -10.81 15.59 29.79
N SER A 103 -10.22 16.49 28.99
CA SER A 103 -10.47 17.93 29.06
C SER A 103 -11.95 18.28 28.83
N LEU A 104 -12.44 19.23 29.64
CA LEU A 104 -13.80 19.79 29.57
C LEU A 104 -13.90 20.84 28.46
N LEU A 105 -13.34 20.57 27.27
CA LEU A 105 -13.49 21.48 26.15
C LEU A 105 -14.97 21.60 25.80
N SER A 106 -15.45 22.83 25.64
CA SER A 106 -16.83 23.04 25.20
C SER A 106 -17.03 22.48 23.78
N ARG A 107 -18.23 21.99 23.47
CA ARG A 107 -18.56 21.46 22.13
C ARG A 107 -18.27 22.46 21.00
N GLN A 108 -18.39 23.76 21.27
CA GLN A 108 -18.07 24.82 20.31
C GLN A 108 -16.58 24.91 20.01
N GLN A 109 -15.74 24.83 21.04
CA GLN A 109 -14.28 24.80 20.86
C GLN A 109 -13.85 23.53 20.13
N LEU A 110 -14.41 22.37 20.50
CA LEU A 110 -14.10 21.09 19.87
C LEU A 110 -14.42 21.09 18.35
N LYS A 111 -15.55 21.71 17.98
CA LYS A 111 -15.93 21.87 16.57
C LYS A 111 -15.00 22.83 15.81
N ALA A 112 -14.59 23.93 16.44
CA ALA A 112 -13.65 24.87 15.83
C ALA A 112 -12.27 24.22 15.59
N LEU A 113 -11.80 23.38 16.52
CA LEU A 113 -10.58 22.59 16.36
C LEU A 113 -10.70 21.55 15.23
N SER A 114 -11.85 20.87 15.13
CA SER A 114 -12.11 19.93 14.03
C SER A 114 -12.05 20.58 12.64
N ASP A 115 -12.40 21.86 12.50
CA ASP A 115 -12.32 22.59 11.23
C ASP A 115 -10.87 22.98 10.86
N VAL A 116 -9.97 23.04 11.86
CA VAL A 116 -8.54 23.35 11.67
C VAL A 116 -7.71 22.09 11.44
N CYS A 117 -8.08 20.98 12.10
CA CYS A 117 -7.35 19.72 12.08
C CYS A 117 -7.83 18.80 10.94
N ASN A 118 -7.16 18.86 9.79
CA ASN A 118 -7.59 18.21 8.56
C ASN A 118 -7.18 16.73 8.36
N SER A 119 -6.40 16.12 9.26
CA SER A 119 -6.08 14.68 9.14
C SER A 119 -7.27 13.80 9.57
N GLU A 120 -7.37 12.65 8.91
CA GLU A 120 -8.40 11.63 9.12
C GLU A 120 -8.36 11.08 10.55
N ILE A 121 -7.16 10.96 11.13
CA ILE A 121 -6.93 10.51 12.50
C ILE A 121 -7.61 11.46 13.50
N TYR A 122 -7.37 12.77 13.33
CA TYR A 122 -7.97 13.80 14.18
C TYR A 122 -9.49 13.80 14.02
N ARG A 123 -9.97 13.72 12.77
CA ARG A 123 -11.40 13.80 12.47
C ARG A 123 -12.20 12.69 13.14
N ILE A 124 -11.70 11.45 13.10
CA ILE A 124 -12.34 10.31 13.79
C ILE A 124 -12.34 10.53 15.31
N TRP A 125 -11.23 11.00 15.88
CA TRP A 125 -11.17 11.30 17.30
C TRP A 125 -12.20 12.36 17.73
N TYR A 126 -12.27 13.49 17.00
CA TYR A 126 -13.26 14.54 17.26
C TYR A 126 -14.70 14.04 17.11
N HIS A 127 -14.95 13.16 16.13
CA HIS A 127 -16.25 12.57 15.92
C HIS A 127 -16.73 11.76 17.15
N PHE A 128 -15.87 10.87 17.68
CA PHE A 128 -16.19 10.11 18.89
C PHE A 128 -16.36 11.03 20.10
N ARG A 129 -15.48 12.01 20.29
CA ARG A 129 -15.60 13.00 21.38
C ARG A 129 -16.90 13.78 21.36
N LEU A 130 -17.37 14.22 20.19
CA LEU A 130 -18.61 14.99 20.07
C LEU A 130 -19.86 14.16 20.35
N ARG A 131 -19.85 12.87 20.01
CA ARG A 131 -21.01 11.97 20.18
C ARG A 131 -21.06 11.31 21.55
N GLU A 132 -19.95 10.75 21.99
CA GLU A 132 -19.88 9.87 23.16
C GLU A 132 -19.27 10.58 24.38
N GLY A 133 -18.70 11.77 24.20
CA GLY A 133 -17.97 12.49 25.25
C GLY A 133 -16.57 11.92 25.52
N ASP A 134 -16.26 10.76 24.95
CA ASP A 134 -14.97 10.10 25.00
C ASP A 134 -14.45 9.82 23.59
N GLY A 135 -13.14 9.93 23.41
CA GLY A 135 -12.42 9.74 22.14
C GLY A 135 -11.39 8.62 22.21
N SER A 136 -11.27 7.96 23.36
CA SER A 136 -10.34 6.85 23.60
C SER A 136 -10.55 5.65 22.65
N VAL A 137 -11.78 5.51 22.13
CA VAL A 137 -12.17 4.43 21.19
C VAL A 137 -11.59 4.64 19.78
N ALA A 138 -11.38 5.89 19.37
CA ALA A 138 -10.88 6.24 18.04
C ALA A 138 -9.56 5.54 17.65
N PRO A 139 -8.48 5.56 18.46
CA PRO A 139 -7.22 4.88 18.11
C PRO A 139 -7.39 3.36 17.95
N VAL A 140 -8.30 2.73 18.70
CA VAL A 140 -8.56 1.28 18.59
C VAL A 140 -9.19 0.95 17.24
N ILE A 141 -10.19 1.73 16.81
CA ILE A 141 -10.86 1.54 15.52
C ILE A 141 -9.87 1.76 14.38
N ILE A 142 -9.12 2.86 14.43
CA ILE A 142 -8.05 3.18 13.47
C ILE A 142 -7.09 2.00 13.35
N PHE A 143 -6.57 1.51 14.48
CA PHE A 143 -5.64 0.38 14.49
C PHE A 143 -6.23 -0.89 13.84
N ILE A 144 -7.47 -1.26 14.19
CA ILE A 144 -8.13 -2.45 13.63
C ILE A 144 -8.33 -2.32 12.12
N VAL A 145 -8.82 -1.17 11.64
CA VAL A 145 -9.09 -0.91 10.22
C VAL A 145 -7.80 -1.01 9.41
N TYR A 146 -6.76 -0.30 9.84
CA TYR A 146 -5.49 -0.30 9.12
C TYR A 146 -4.76 -1.64 9.19
N MET A 147 -4.76 -2.33 10.33
CA MET A 147 -4.21 -3.68 10.43
C MET A 147 -4.92 -4.65 9.48
N GLY A 148 -6.24 -4.55 9.36
CA GLY A 148 -7.03 -5.33 8.41
C GLY A 148 -6.65 -5.04 6.96
N LEU A 149 -6.57 -3.76 6.58
CA LEU A 149 -6.19 -3.33 5.23
C LEU A 149 -4.76 -3.77 4.88
N THR A 150 -3.78 -3.47 5.74
CA THR A 150 -2.38 -3.85 5.53
C THR A 150 -2.22 -5.37 5.42
N SER A 151 -3.00 -6.16 6.16
CA SER A 151 -2.98 -7.62 6.06
C SER A 151 -3.42 -8.09 4.66
N ILE A 152 -4.51 -7.53 4.14
CA ILE A 152 -5.03 -7.85 2.81
C ILE A 152 -4.02 -7.42 1.73
N GLU A 153 -3.50 -6.20 1.82
CA GLU A 153 -2.50 -5.66 0.90
C GLU A 153 -1.22 -6.51 0.90
N THR A 154 -0.76 -6.93 2.08
CA THR A 154 0.42 -7.78 2.22
C THR A 154 0.22 -9.14 1.56
N VAL A 155 -0.94 -9.78 1.73
CA VAL A 155 -1.23 -11.08 1.09
C VAL A 155 -1.27 -10.93 -0.44
N MET A 156 -1.90 -9.88 -0.96
CA MET A 156 -1.95 -9.59 -2.39
C MET A 156 -0.55 -9.31 -2.95
N TYR A 157 0.23 -8.47 -2.26
CA TYR A 157 1.61 -8.13 -2.61
C TYR A 157 2.54 -9.36 -2.58
N TYR A 158 2.44 -10.19 -1.54
CA TYR A 158 3.18 -11.44 -1.41
C TYR A 158 2.88 -12.41 -2.56
N THR A 159 1.59 -12.55 -2.90
CA THR A 159 1.15 -13.38 -4.02
C THR A 159 1.72 -12.88 -5.35
N TYR A 160 1.77 -11.56 -5.54
CA TYR A 160 2.41 -10.95 -6.71
C TYR A 160 3.91 -11.27 -6.78
N ILE A 161 4.66 -11.04 -5.70
CA ILE A 161 6.10 -11.28 -5.65
C ILE A 161 6.43 -12.73 -5.98
N LEU A 162 5.73 -13.68 -5.37
CA LEU A 162 6.02 -15.09 -5.58
C LEU A 162 5.71 -15.55 -7.01
N ASN A 163 4.52 -15.21 -7.52
CA ASN A 163 4.02 -15.84 -8.73
C ASN A 163 4.33 -15.06 -10.00
N PHE A 164 4.42 -13.72 -9.93
CA PHE A 164 4.45 -12.87 -11.12
C PHE A 164 5.73 -12.06 -11.25
N HIS A 165 6.42 -11.74 -10.16
CA HIS A 165 7.66 -10.97 -10.23
C HIS A 165 8.77 -11.75 -10.93
N GLU A 166 9.37 -11.14 -11.97
CA GLU A 166 10.36 -11.78 -12.84
C GLU A 166 9.95 -13.19 -13.30
N ASP A 167 8.72 -13.36 -13.78
CA ASP A 167 8.16 -14.66 -14.23
C ASP A 167 8.18 -15.75 -13.14
N GLY A 168 8.01 -15.37 -11.88
CA GLY A 168 7.98 -16.32 -10.75
C GLY A 168 9.35 -16.86 -10.36
N ARG A 169 10.43 -16.17 -10.76
CA ARG A 169 11.81 -16.54 -10.40
C ARG A 169 12.02 -16.69 -8.88
N ILE A 170 11.30 -15.89 -8.08
CA ILE A 170 11.40 -15.97 -6.62
C ILE A 170 10.79 -17.28 -6.11
N LEU A 171 9.68 -17.74 -6.67
CA LEU A 171 9.10 -19.05 -6.31
C LEU A 171 10.01 -20.22 -6.71
N ASP A 172 10.66 -20.14 -7.88
CA ASP A 172 11.68 -21.10 -8.29
C ASP A 172 12.86 -21.13 -7.31
N LEU A 173 13.36 -19.96 -6.90
CA LEU A 173 14.42 -19.84 -5.87
C LEU A 173 13.97 -20.45 -4.53
N TYR A 174 12.78 -20.10 -4.06
CA TYR A 174 12.23 -20.59 -2.79
C TYR A 174 12.12 -22.12 -2.79
N ARG A 175 11.62 -22.71 -3.88
CA ARG A 175 11.55 -24.18 -4.03
C ARG A 175 12.94 -24.80 -3.99
N ARG A 176 13.95 -24.18 -4.61
CA ARG A 176 15.32 -24.68 -4.59
C ARG A 176 15.97 -24.63 -3.22
N LEU A 177 15.67 -23.59 -2.43
CA LEU A 177 16.23 -23.43 -1.08
C LEU A 177 15.67 -24.43 -0.07
N ILE A 178 14.42 -24.88 -0.26
CA ILE A 178 13.72 -25.76 0.69
C ILE A 178 13.71 -27.23 0.23
N ALA A 179 14.08 -27.48 -1.01
CA ALA A 179 14.21 -28.83 -1.54
C ALA A 179 15.20 -29.65 -0.70
N LYS A 180 14.78 -30.84 -0.28
CA LYS A 180 15.65 -31.80 0.42
C LYS A 180 16.69 -32.37 -0.55
N GLU A 181 17.82 -32.79 -0.02
CA GLU A 181 18.84 -33.51 -0.78
C GLU A 181 18.21 -34.69 -1.54
N GLY A 182 18.51 -34.79 -2.85
CA GLY A 182 17.96 -35.81 -3.74
C GLY A 182 16.55 -35.54 -4.32
N THR A 183 15.87 -34.46 -3.94
CA THR A 183 14.54 -34.11 -4.52
C THR A 183 14.62 -33.27 -5.79
N LEU A 184 15.69 -32.48 -5.92
CA LEU A 184 16.04 -31.82 -7.17
C LEU A 184 16.93 -32.77 -7.97
N PHE A 185 16.68 -32.87 -9.28
CA PHE A 185 17.58 -33.52 -10.22
C PHE A 185 18.84 -32.67 -10.38
N CYS A 186 19.71 -32.70 -9.38
CA CYS A 186 21.08 -32.25 -9.47
C CYS A 186 21.92 -33.52 -9.55
N PRO A 187 22.44 -33.88 -10.72
CA PRO A 187 23.22 -35.11 -10.85
C PRO A 187 24.46 -35.00 -9.96
N LEU A 188 24.80 -36.08 -9.26
CA LEU A 188 26.04 -36.14 -8.49
C LEU A 188 27.23 -36.07 -9.45
N ASP A 189 28.37 -35.53 -9.01
CA ASP A 189 29.55 -35.28 -9.86
C ASP A 189 30.08 -36.55 -10.59
N VAL A 190 29.71 -37.72 -10.09
CA VAL A 190 30.04 -39.05 -10.65
C VAL A 190 28.97 -39.65 -11.57
N GLU A 191 27.79 -39.04 -11.68
CA GLU A 191 26.67 -39.54 -12.50
C GLU A 191 26.68 -38.99 -13.93
N VAL A 192 27.50 -37.98 -14.23
CA VAL A 192 27.60 -37.37 -15.57
C VAL A 192 28.97 -37.67 -16.16
N SER A 193 28.99 -38.37 -17.30
CA SER A 193 30.24 -38.58 -18.01
C SER A 193 30.81 -37.25 -18.56
N PRO A 194 32.13 -37.10 -18.72
CA PRO A 194 32.72 -35.89 -19.32
C PRO A 194 32.17 -35.60 -20.72
N ALA A 195 31.81 -36.64 -21.48
CA ALA A 195 31.19 -36.53 -22.79
C ALA A 195 29.76 -35.97 -22.73
N GLU A 196 28.95 -36.43 -21.77
CA GLU A 196 27.61 -35.88 -21.52
C GLU A 196 27.68 -34.44 -21.03
N LEU A 197 28.61 -34.13 -20.10
CA LEU A 197 28.83 -32.77 -19.62
C LEU A 197 29.16 -31.84 -20.79
N MET A 198 30.06 -32.24 -21.69
CA MET A 198 30.43 -31.42 -22.84
C MET A 198 29.27 -31.27 -23.83
N THR A 199 28.44 -32.30 -23.97
CA THR A 199 27.22 -32.25 -24.79
C THR A 199 26.19 -31.28 -24.20
N ILE A 200 25.99 -31.31 -22.89
CA ILE A 200 25.11 -30.38 -22.16
C ILE A 200 25.64 -28.95 -22.26
N LEU A 201 26.96 -28.74 -22.12
CA LEU A 201 27.61 -27.44 -22.28
C LEU A 201 27.49 -26.90 -23.71
N GLN A 202 27.64 -27.73 -24.72
CA GLN A 202 27.43 -27.32 -26.11
C GLN A 202 25.96 -26.99 -26.38
N LYS A 203 25.04 -27.80 -25.87
CA LYS A 203 23.59 -27.56 -25.96
C LYS A 203 23.18 -26.26 -25.26
N SER A 204 23.74 -25.99 -24.08
CA SER A 204 23.48 -24.77 -23.31
C SER A 204 24.13 -23.52 -23.93
N ARG A 205 25.35 -23.62 -24.51
CA ARG A 205 25.95 -22.54 -25.32
C ARG A 205 25.12 -22.17 -26.55
N ARG A 206 24.48 -23.18 -27.15
CA ARG A 206 23.61 -23.01 -28.32
C ARG A 206 22.23 -22.48 -27.94
N TRP A 207 21.84 -22.58 -26.67
CA TRP A 207 20.58 -22.01 -26.18
C TRP A 207 20.51 -20.51 -26.47
N ARG A 208 19.32 -20.07 -26.90
CA ARG A 208 18.97 -18.68 -27.13
C ARG A 208 17.69 -18.41 -26.34
N GLY A 209 17.69 -17.34 -25.56
CA GLY A 209 16.46 -16.84 -24.95
C GLY A 209 15.48 -16.31 -26.00
N LYS A 210 14.26 -15.96 -25.59
CA LYS A 210 13.21 -15.40 -26.45
C LYS A 210 13.69 -14.17 -27.28
N ASP A 211 14.64 -13.40 -26.74
CA ASP A 211 15.23 -12.23 -27.41
C ASP A 211 16.64 -12.48 -27.99
N GLY A 212 17.04 -13.73 -28.21
CA GLY A 212 18.38 -14.09 -28.71
C GLY A 212 19.50 -13.99 -27.66
N ALA A 213 19.15 -13.73 -26.39
CA ALA A 213 20.10 -13.66 -25.28
C ALA A 213 20.91 -14.96 -25.14
N ARG A 214 22.22 -14.83 -24.96
CA ARG A 214 23.14 -15.94 -24.63
C ARG A 214 23.45 -15.91 -23.13
N ARG A 215 23.51 -17.09 -22.49
CA ARG A 215 24.06 -17.21 -21.14
C ARG A 215 25.56 -17.40 -21.23
N ASN A 216 26.36 -16.55 -20.58
CA ASN A 216 27.78 -16.80 -20.39
C ASN A 216 27.93 -17.81 -19.25
N LEU A 217 28.51 -18.96 -19.55
CA LEU A 217 28.82 -19.99 -18.57
C LEU A 217 30.32 -19.92 -18.31
N VAL A 218 30.69 -19.73 -17.05
CA VAL A 218 32.07 -19.84 -16.58
C VAL A 218 32.14 -21.13 -15.79
N VAL A 219 33.00 -22.06 -16.22
CA VAL A 219 33.31 -23.28 -15.48
C VAL A 219 34.44 -22.92 -14.52
N THR A 220 34.25 -23.21 -13.24
CA THR A 220 35.30 -23.09 -12.22
C THR A 220 35.51 -24.47 -11.63
N GLU A 221 36.77 -24.90 -11.54
CA GLU A 221 37.15 -26.08 -10.77
C GLU A 221 37.09 -25.69 -9.29
N ILE A 222 36.54 -26.59 -8.45
CA ILE A 222 36.55 -26.47 -6.99
C ILE A 222 37.76 -27.22 -6.45
#